data_AF-A0A8D2GPN8-F1
#
_entry.id   AF-A0A8D2GPN8-F1
#
_cell.length_a   1.000
_cell.length_b   1.000
_cell.length_c   1.000
_cell.angle_alpha   90.00
_cell.angle_beta   90.00
_cell.angle_gamma   90.00
#
_symmetry.space_group_name_H-M   'P 1'
#
loop_
_entity.id
_entity.type
_entity.pdbx_description
1 polymer ?
#
loop_
_entity_poly.entity_id
_entity_poly.type
_entity_poly.pdbx_seq_one_letter_code
_entity_poly.pdbx_strand_id
1 'polypeptide(L)'
;FLKVSLSLWVLLSLFSHPLQHILLPAGRSLLVNCSTSCPHPELITLETSLPKEVIDEDQGWAAFRLSNVTGDSKIICSAFCNGSQMTSSSNITVYRFPELVELDLLPRWQPVGENLTLQCHVWGGAPRAQLTLVLLRGEEELSRQPAVGEPAEGTATVLAGRGDYGAKFTCRAELDLRPRGLGLFQNTSAPRQLRTFVLPMAAPRLVAPLSLEVGTSWPVDCTLDGLFPVSEAQVQLALGDQMLNPAVSIHGDTLRATATVIARADQEGAQEIVCNVTLGAPGQCPALAFLGPILNLSETNVTEGSKVNVSCTAGPRVQVMLDGDLARAPGEPAQLQVTATEGDDGRYFFCNAILEVDGEILHRNVTAQLRVLCELSVLSIPHLYLRKT
;
A
#
# COMPACT_ATOMS: atom_id res chain seq x y z
N PHE A 1 11.77 -59.95 -71.81
CA PHE A 1 10.65 -59.39 -71.04
C PHE A 1 11.11 -59.05 -69.64
N LEU A 2 11.31 -57.76 -69.34
CA LEU A 2 10.95 -57.12 -68.07
C LEU A 2 11.20 -55.61 -68.25
N LYS A 3 10.13 -54.87 -68.51
CA LYS A 3 10.13 -53.39 -68.48
C LYS A 3 10.05 -52.99 -67.01
N VAL A 4 11.12 -52.42 -66.48
CA VAL A 4 11.10 -51.78 -65.16
C VAL A 4 10.32 -50.48 -65.31
N SER A 5 9.11 -50.44 -64.76
CA SER A 5 8.30 -49.22 -64.63
C SER A 5 8.79 -48.47 -63.40
N LEU A 6 9.63 -47.44 -63.60
CA LEU A 6 9.89 -46.45 -62.56
C LEU A 6 8.63 -45.59 -62.39
N SER A 7 7.80 -45.93 -61.41
CA SER A 7 6.73 -45.05 -60.95
C SER A 7 7.35 -43.94 -60.11
N LEU A 8 7.65 -42.81 -60.75
CA LEU A 8 8.05 -41.57 -60.09
C LEU A 8 6.80 -41.01 -59.38
N TRP A 9 6.64 -41.30 -58.08
CA TRP A 9 5.63 -40.67 -57.25
C TRP A 9 6.02 -39.20 -57.05
N VAL A 10 5.56 -38.31 -57.94
CA VAL A 10 5.67 -36.86 -57.73
C VAL A 10 4.77 -36.52 -56.53
N LEU A 11 5.37 -36.12 -55.41
CA LEU A 11 4.66 -35.62 -54.23
C LEU A 11 3.88 -34.34 -54.60
N LEU A 12 2.58 -34.49 -54.86
CA LEU A 12 1.65 -33.38 -55.07
C LEU A 12 1.55 -32.55 -53.78
N SER A 13 1.85 -31.25 -53.86
CA SER A 13 1.88 -30.35 -52.69
C SER A 13 1.12 -29.06 -52.97
N LEU A 14 0.35 -28.59 -51.99
CA LEU A 14 -0.30 -27.28 -52.00
C LEU A 14 0.44 -26.34 -51.05
N PHE A 15 0.89 -25.20 -51.56
CA PHE A 15 1.65 -24.21 -50.81
C PHE A 15 0.83 -22.94 -50.62
N SER A 16 0.72 -22.48 -49.37
CA SER A 16 0.30 -21.12 -49.04
C SER A 16 1.52 -20.25 -48.82
N HIS A 17 1.63 -19.13 -49.53
CA HIS A 17 2.65 -18.12 -49.24
C HIS A 17 1.99 -16.88 -48.60
N PRO A 18 2.51 -16.38 -47.45
CA PRO A 18 3.72 -16.83 -46.74
C PRO A 18 3.58 -18.21 -46.07
N LEU A 19 4.70 -18.93 -45.94
CA LEU A 19 4.77 -20.27 -45.34
C LEU A 19 4.83 -20.17 -43.81
N GLN A 20 3.85 -20.76 -43.13
CA GLN A 20 3.74 -21.00 -41.68
C GLN A 20 3.89 -19.77 -40.74
N HIS A 21 2.83 -19.52 -39.96
CA HIS A 21 2.71 -18.46 -38.93
C HIS A 21 2.94 -17.04 -39.45
N ILE A 22 1.84 -16.40 -39.85
CA ILE A 22 1.81 -15.02 -40.35
C ILE A 22 1.60 -14.07 -39.16
N LEU A 23 2.50 -13.09 -38.98
CA LEU A 23 2.38 -12.06 -37.95
C LEU A 23 2.21 -10.68 -38.58
N LEU A 24 1.12 -9.99 -38.27
CA LEU A 24 0.83 -8.65 -38.83
C LEU A 24 0.12 -7.74 -37.80
N PRO A 25 0.25 -6.40 -37.94
CA PRO A 25 -0.49 -5.48 -37.09
C PRO A 25 -2.00 -5.61 -37.33
N ALA A 26 -2.80 -5.46 -36.27
CA ALA A 26 -4.26 -5.47 -36.36
C ALA A 26 -4.79 -4.41 -37.36
N GLY A 27 -5.83 -4.77 -38.12
CA GLY A 27 -6.49 -3.92 -39.11
C GLY A 27 -5.78 -3.87 -40.48
N ARG A 28 -4.63 -4.51 -40.63
CA ARG A 28 -3.93 -4.60 -41.93
C ARG A 28 -4.60 -5.61 -42.86
N SER A 29 -4.33 -5.43 -44.15
CA SER A 29 -4.71 -6.40 -45.18
C SER A 29 -3.54 -7.35 -45.45
N LEU A 30 -3.85 -8.58 -45.84
CA LEU A 30 -2.88 -9.64 -46.13
C LEU A 30 -3.14 -10.20 -47.52
N LEU A 31 -2.08 -10.36 -48.32
CA LEU A 31 -2.15 -11.10 -49.57
C LEU A 31 -1.75 -12.56 -49.33
N VAL A 32 -2.57 -13.49 -49.79
CA VAL A 32 -2.35 -14.93 -49.67
C VAL A 32 -2.33 -15.53 -51.08
N ASN A 33 -1.26 -16.25 -51.40
CA ASN A 33 -1.18 -17.00 -52.65
C ASN A 33 -1.28 -18.50 -52.35
N CYS A 34 -2.32 -19.13 -52.89
CA CYS A 34 -2.51 -20.57 -52.89
C CYS A 34 -1.99 -21.14 -54.22
N SER A 35 -0.93 -21.93 -54.17
CA SER A 35 -0.28 -22.51 -55.35
C SER A 35 -0.21 -24.02 -55.24
N THR A 36 -0.38 -24.73 -56.36
CA THR A 36 -0.42 -26.20 -56.41
C THR A 36 0.55 -26.74 -57.46
N SER A 37 1.14 -27.90 -57.16
CA SER A 37 1.93 -28.65 -58.13
C SER A 37 1.10 -29.64 -58.98
N CYS A 38 -0.23 -29.62 -58.85
CA CYS A 38 -1.13 -30.43 -59.67
C CYS A 38 -1.16 -29.87 -61.10
N PRO A 39 -1.01 -30.71 -62.15
CA PRO A 39 -0.99 -30.25 -63.54
C PRO A 39 -2.35 -29.77 -64.06
N HIS A 40 -3.46 -30.27 -63.50
CA HIS A 40 -4.82 -29.84 -63.83
C HIS A 40 -5.63 -29.71 -62.54
N PRO A 41 -5.39 -28.66 -61.74
CA PRO A 41 -6.15 -28.45 -60.52
C PRO A 41 -7.52 -27.88 -60.85
N GLU A 42 -8.50 -28.28 -60.06
CA GLU A 42 -9.85 -27.74 -60.08
C GLU A 42 -10.09 -26.95 -58.79
N LEU A 43 -10.74 -25.80 -58.91
CA LEU A 43 -11.29 -25.04 -57.78
C LEU A 43 -10.25 -24.66 -56.70
N ILE A 44 -9.19 -23.95 -57.07
CA ILE A 44 -8.25 -23.37 -56.08
C ILE A 44 -8.99 -22.29 -55.29
N THR A 45 -9.16 -22.52 -53.99
CA THR A 45 -9.93 -21.64 -53.10
C THR A 45 -9.23 -21.42 -51.76
N LEU A 46 -9.55 -20.30 -51.13
CA LEU A 46 -9.12 -19.96 -49.78
C LEU A 46 -10.30 -20.02 -48.80
N GLU A 47 -10.31 -20.98 -47.89
CA GLU A 47 -11.30 -21.09 -46.82
C GLU A 47 -10.84 -20.26 -45.61
N THR A 48 -11.67 -19.30 -45.19
CA THR A 48 -11.43 -18.42 -44.04
C THR A 48 -12.74 -17.76 -43.59
N SER A 49 -12.78 -17.32 -42.33
CA SER A 49 -13.85 -16.46 -41.79
C SER A 49 -13.66 -14.97 -42.13
N LEU A 50 -12.49 -14.59 -42.67
CA LEU A 50 -12.16 -13.21 -42.97
C LEU A 50 -12.75 -12.77 -44.33
N PRO A 51 -13.12 -11.49 -44.49
CA PRO A 51 -13.49 -10.93 -45.78
C PRO A 51 -12.34 -11.11 -46.78
N LYS A 52 -12.64 -11.72 -47.93
CA LYS A 52 -11.66 -11.99 -48.98
C LYS A 52 -12.13 -11.48 -50.34
N GLU A 53 -11.20 -11.02 -51.14
CA GLU A 53 -11.38 -10.74 -52.57
C GLU A 53 -10.36 -11.55 -53.38
N VAL A 54 -10.76 -12.03 -54.56
CA VAL A 54 -9.84 -12.64 -55.52
C VAL A 54 -9.16 -11.50 -56.26
N ILE A 55 -7.82 -11.50 -56.26
CA ILE A 55 -7.02 -10.47 -56.93
C ILE A 55 -6.62 -10.93 -58.32
N ASP A 56 -6.18 -12.18 -58.43
CA ASP A 56 -5.67 -12.77 -59.67
C ASP A 56 -5.70 -14.29 -59.56
N GLU A 57 -5.82 -14.98 -60.69
CA GLU A 57 -5.87 -16.43 -60.77
C GLU A 57 -5.30 -16.97 -62.08
N ASP A 58 -4.65 -18.13 -62.01
CA ASP A 58 -4.11 -18.85 -63.16
C ASP A 58 -4.24 -20.37 -62.92
N GLN A 59 -3.91 -21.18 -63.92
CA GLN A 59 -4.11 -22.63 -63.92
C GLN A 59 -3.39 -23.35 -62.76
N GLY A 60 -2.38 -22.75 -62.13
CA GLY A 60 -1.63 -23.36 -61.02
C GLY A 60 -1.70 -22.62 -59.68
N TRP A 61 -2.35 -21.47 -59.62
CA TRP A 61 -2.37 -20.65 -58.41
C TRP A 61 -3.52 -19.64 -58.39
N ALA A 62 -3.92 -19.22 -57.19
CA ALA A 62 -4.89 -18.14 -57.00
C ALA A 62 -4.43 -17.22 -55.85
N ALA A 63 -4.53 -15.91 -56.06
CA ALA A 63 -4.18 -14.88 -55.10
C ALA A 63 -5.43 -14.22 -54.52
N PHE A 64 -5.46 -14.15 -53.19
CA PHE A 64 -6.57 -13.59 -52.42
C PHE A 64 -6.05 -12.44 -51.54
N ARG A 65 -6.78 -11.33 -51.49
CA ARG A 65 -6.56 -10.31 -50.46
C ARG A 65 -7.57 -10.50 -49.33
N LEU A 66 -7.06 -10.63 -48.12
CA LEU A 66 -7.82 -10.57 -46.88
C LEU A 66 -7.79 -9.14 -46.35
N SER A 67 -8.97 -8.58 -46.11
CA SER A 67 -9.13 -7.18 -45.72
C SER A 67 -9.42 -7.05 -44.23
N ASN A 68 -8.88 -6.00 -43.60
CA ASN A 68 -9.17 -5.63 -42.22
C ASN A 68 -9.01 -6.79 -41.21
N VAL A 69 -7.82 -7.40 -41.16
CA VAL A 69 -7.55 -8.54 -40.29
C VAL A 69 -7.33 -8.05 -38.85
N THR A 70 -8.35 -8.19 -38.01
CA THR A 70 -8.36 -7.68 -36.63
C THR A 70 -8.13 -8.76 -35.58
N GLY A 71 -8.21 -10.04 -35.92
CA GLY A 71 -8.08 -11.14 -34.97
C GLY A 71 -7.23 -12.27 -35.51
N ASP A 72 -6.75 -13.11 -34.59
CA ASP A 72 -6.12 -14.37 -34.94
C ASP A 72 -7.10 -15.22 -35.75
N SER A 73 -6.62 -15.84 -36.81
CA SER A 73 -7.46 -16.61 -37.73
C SER A 73 -6.68 -17.74 -38.37
N LYS A 74 -7.39 -18.78 -38.80
CA LYS A 74 -6.83 -19.87 -39.58
C LYS A 74 -7.28 -19.74 -41.02
N ILE A 75 -6.34 -19.84 -41.95
CA ILE A 75 -6.62 -19.87 -43.37
C ILE A 75 -6.27 -21.25 -43.93
N ILE A 76 -7.08 -21.73 -44.86
CA ILE A 76 -6.89 -23.04 -45.50
C ILE A 76 -6.98 -22.84 -47.01
N CYS A 77 -5.88 -23.02 -47.72
CA CYS A 77 -5.90 -23.20 -49.16
C CYS A 77 -6.43 -24.60 -49.46
N SER A 78 -7.33 -24.71 -50.44
CA SER A 78 -8.02 -25.94 -50.83
C SER A 78 -8.03 -26.02 -52.36
N ALA A 79 -7.71 -27.18 -52.92
CA ALA A 79 -7.75 -27.44 -54.35
C ALA A 79 -8.12 -28.90 -54.62
N PHE A 80 -8.78 -29.18 -55.72
CA PHE A 80 -9.07 -30.55 -56.15
C PHE A 80 -8.08 -30.96 -57.25
N CYS A 81 -7.55 -32.17 -57.15
CA CYS A 81 -6.66 -32.75 -58.15
C CYS A 81 -7.14 -34.17 -58.45
N ASN A 82 -7.61 -34.42 -59.67
CA ASN A 82 -8.13 -35.72 -60.12
C ASN A 82 -9.16 -36.33 -59.13
N GLY A 83 -10.09 -35.51 -58.65
CA GLY A 83 -11.13 -35.89 -57.68
C GLY A 83 -10.66 -35.98 -56.21
N SER A 84 -9.37 -35.78 -55.91
CA SER A 84 -8.84 -35.76 -54.54
C SER A 84 -8.66 -34.33 -54.03
N GLN A 85 -9.13 -34.03 -52.82
CA GLN A 85 -8.96 -32.74 -52.19
C GLN A 85 -7.56 -32.61 -51.56
N MET A 86 -6.84 -31.56 -51.93
CA MET A 86 -5.57 -31.16 -51.36
C MET A 86 -5.81 -29.91 -50.50
N THR A 87 -5.25 -29.89 -49.29
CA THR A 87 -5.38 -28.73 -48.39
C THR A 87 -4.03 -28.34 -47.80
N SER A 88 -3.89 -27.05 -47.49
CA SER A 88 -2.73 -26.46 -46.83
C SER A 88 -3.21 -25.37 -45.91
N SER A 89 -2.78 -25.40 -44.64
CA SER A 89 -3.29 -24.48 -43.63
C SER A 89 -2.19 -23.64 -43.00
N SER A 90 -2.51 -22.38 -42.74
CA SER A 90 -1.63 -21.42 -42.07
C SER A 90 -2.39 -20.65 -41.01
N ASN A 91 -1.71 -20.35 -39.90
CA ASN A 91 -2.25 -19.51 -38.83
C ASN A 91 -1.83 -18.06 -39.05
N ILE A 92 -2.77 -17.16 -38.83
CA ILE A 92 -2.57 -15.71 -38.76
C ILE A 92 -2.64 -15.32 -37.30
N THR A 93 -1.60 -14.64 -36.82
CA THR A 93 -1.56 -14.00 -35.50
C THR A 93 -1.52 -12.49 -35.72
N VAL A 94 -2.40 -11.76 -35.05
CA VAL A 94 -2.37 -10.30 -35.07
C VAL A 94 -1.68 -9.77 -33.81
N TYR A 95 -0.88 -8.72 -33.97
CA TYR A 95 -0.33 -8.00 -32.83
C TYR A 95 -0.94 -6.61 -32.68
N ARG A 96 -1.04 -6.19 -31.41
CA ARG A 96 -1.42 -4.85 -30.99
C ARG A 96 -0.41 -4.39 -29.96
N PHE A 97 -0.05 -3.12 -30.01
CA PHE A 97 0.80 -2.55 -28.95
C PHE A 97 -0.01 -2.38 -27.65
N PRO A 98 0.65 -2.37 -26.48
CA PRO A 98 0.00 -1.93 -25.24
C PRO A 98 -0.39 -0.45 -25.38
N GLU A 99 -1.68 -0.17 -25.40
CA GLU A 99 -2.23 1.15 -25.75
C GLU A 99 -2.20 2.09 -24.56
N LEU A 100 -2.60 1.59 -23.39
CA LEU A 100 -2.64 2.34 -22.14
C LEU A 100 -2.08 1.48 -21.01
N VAL A 101 -1.24 2.09 -20.18
CA VAL A 101 -0.65 1.47 -18.99
C VAL A 101 -0.81 2.45 -17.84
N GLU A 102 -1.57 2.07 -16.82
CA GLU A 102 -1.82 2.91 -15.65
C GLU A 102 -1.40 2.21 -14.37
N LEU A 103 -0.75 2.98 -13.50
CA LEU A 103 -0.50 2.60 -12.13
C LEU A 103 -1.49 3.37 -11.26
N ASP A 104 -2.19 2.65 -10.39
CA ASP A 104 -3.18 3.21 -9.48
C ASP A 104 -2.56 4.29 -8.59
N LEU A 105 -3.42 5.16 -8.07
CA LEU A 105 -2.98 6.21 -7.17
C LEU A 105 -2.43 5.60 -5.88
N LEU A 106 -1.23 6.02 -5.50
CA LEU A 106 -0.66 5.68 -4.21
C LEU A 106 -1.37 6.47 -3.10
N PRO A 107 -1.40 5.94 -1.86
CA PRO A 107 -1.83 6.73 -0.72
C PRO A 107 -0.99 8.00 -0.61
N ARG A 108 -1.60 9.08 -0.12
CA ARG A 108 -0.88 10.36 0.07
C ARG A 108 0.26 10.20 1.07
N TRP A 109 0.09 9.31 2.04
CA TRP A 109 1.06 8.98 3.09
C TRP A 109 0.98 7.50 3.41
N GLN A 110 2.15 6.84 3.47
CA GLN A 110 2.29 5.43 3.78
C GLN A 110 3.12 5.26 5.06
N PRO A 111 2.64 4.56 6.09
CA PRO A 111 3.46 4.29 7.27
C PRO A 111 4.67 3.42 6.94
N VAL A 112 5.83 3.74 7.52
CA VAL A 112 7.01 2.87 7.41
C VAL A 112 6.77 1.58 8.19
N GLY A 113 7.13 0.44 7.58
CA GLY A 113 6.95 -0.89 8.14
C GLY A 113 5.61 -1.54 7.77
N GLU A 114 4.74 -0.84 7.05
CA GLU A 114 3.50 -1.40 6.52
C GLU A 114 3.64 -1.80 5.04
N ASN A 115 2.82 -2.76 4.62
CA ASN A 115 2.79 -3.22 3.24
C ASN A 115 2.01 -2.24 2.36
N LEU A 116 2.67 -1.75 1.30
CA LEU A 116 2.06 -1.02 0.21
C LEU A 116 1.76 -1.98 -0.95
N THR A 117 0.51 -2.05 -1.36
CA THR A 117 0.11 -2.80 -2.56
C THR A 117 0.05 -1.87 -3.77
N LEU A 118 0.86 -2.17 -4.77
CA LEU A 118 0.83 -1.53 -6.08
C LEU A 118 -0.11 -2.32 -6.98
N GLN A 119 -0.96 -1.61 -7.73
CA GLN A 119 -1.87 -2.22 -8.71
C GLN A 119 -1.75 -1.50 -10.04
N CYS A 120 -1.51 -2.30 -11.09
CA CYS A 120 -1.31 -1.82 -12.45
C CYS A 120 -2.32 -2.45 -13.41
N HIS A 121 -2.73 -1.64 -14.38
CA HIS A 121 -3.69 -1.99 -15.42
C HIS A 121 -3.08 -1.75 -16.81
N VAL A 122 -3.17 -2.75 -17.68
CA VAL A 122 -2.64 -2.71 -19.06
C VAL A 122 -3.75 -3.03 -20.05
N TRP A 123 -4.12 -2.04 -20.86
CA TRP A 123 -5.11 -2.19 -21.94
C TRP A 123 -4.43 -2.43 -23.29
N GLY A 124 -5.05 -3.31 -24.07
CA GLY A 124 -4.48 -3.74 -25.33
C GLY A 124 -3.22 -4.59 -25.13
N GLY A 125 -2.37 -4.66 -26.16
CA GLY A 125 -1.25 -5.59 -26.18
C GLY A 125 -1.68 -7.00 -26.57
N ALA A 126 -1.28 -7.41 -27.77
CA ALA A 126 -1.52 -8.76 -28.28
C ALA A 126 -0.29 -9.24 -29.07
N PRO A 127 0.04 -10.55 -29.05
CA PRO A 127 -0.66 -11.62 -28.33
C PRO A 127 -0.36 -11.64 -26.83
N ARG A 128 -1.36 -11.96 -26.00
CA ARG A 128 -1.25 -11.96 -24.52
C ARG A 128 -0.14 -12.88 -23.98
N ALA A 129 0.10 -14.00 -24.64
CA ALA A 129 1.16 -14.94 -24.27
C ALA A 129 2.59 -14.36 -24.39
N GLN A 130 2.77 -13.24 -25.09
CA GLN A 130 4.04 -12.53 -25.25
C GLN A 130 4.04 -11.17 -24.54
N LEU A 131 2.97 -10.84 -23.83
CA LEU A 131 2.83 -9.60 -23.09
C LEU A 131 3.12 -9.85 -21.60
N THR A 132 4.02 -9.05 -21.06
CA THR A 132 4.46 -9.12 -19.67
C THR A 132 4.26 -7.78 -18.99
N LEU A 133 3.77 -7.79 -17.76
CA LEU A 133 3.63 -6.63 -16.89
C LEU A 133 4.78 -6.63 -15.89
N VAL A 134 5.44 -5.48 -15.77
CA VAL A 134 6.60 -5.29 -14.89
C VAL A 134 6.33 -4.10 -13.97
N LEU A 135 6.36 -4.32 -12.66
CA LEU A 135 6.26 -3.27 -11.65
C LEU A 135 7.65 -2.88 -11.17
N LEU A 136 7.95 -1.58 -11.15
CA LEU A 136 9.28 -1.07 -10.86
C LEU A 136 9.28 -0.02 -9.74
N ARG A 137 10.37 -0.01 -8.97
CA ARG A 137 10.80 1.07 -8.07
C ARG A 137 12.04 1.72 -8.68
N GLY A 138 11.88 2.85 -9.35
CA GLY A 138 12.93 3.40 -10.21
C GLY A 138 13.32 2.40 -11.30
N GLU A 139 14.54 1.92 -11.28
CA GLU A 139 15.05 0.90 -12.22
C GLU A 139 14.97 -0.54 -11.66
N GLU A 140 14.61 -0.70 -10.39
CA GLU A 140 14.51 -2.00 -9.74
C GLU A 140 13.19 -2.69 -10.13
N GLU A 141 13.28 -3.91 -10.66
CA GLU A 141 12.13 -4.77 -10.93
C GLU A 141 11.62 -5.39 -9.62
N LEU A 142 10.43 -4.99 -9.20
CA LEU A 142 9.76 -5.53 -8.01
C LEU A 142 9.00 -6.82 -8.33
N SER A 143 8.39 -6.87 -9.51
CA SER A 143 7.57 -7.99 -9.93
C SER A 143 7.44 -8.04 -11.46
N ARG A 144 7.35 -9.26 -11.99
CA ARG A 144 7.13 -9.54 -13.40
C ARG A 144 6.10 -10.64 -13.57
N GLN A 145 5.02 -10.32 -14.25
CA GLN A 145 3.83 -11.18 -14.35
C GLN A 145 3.35 -11.29 -15.80
N PRO A 146 2.81 -12.44 -16.21
CA PRO A 146 2.15 -12.55 -17.51
C PRO A 146 0.89 -11.67 -17.53
N ALA A 147 0.65 -10.97 -18.64
CA ALA A 147 -0.53 -10.13 -18.79
C ALA A 147 -1.75 -10.98 -19.19
N VAL A 148 -2.65 -11.21 -18.23
CA VAL A 148 -3.86 -12.03 -18.41
C VAL A 148 -5.11 -11.16 -18.22
N GLY A 149 -6.10 -11.32 -19.10
CA GLY A 149 -7.35 -10.53 -19.05
C GLY A 149 -7.32 -9.28 -19.93
N GLU A 150 -8.42 -8.52 -19.91
CA GLU A 150 -8.56 -7.20 -20.54
C GLU A 150 -9.44 -6.31 -19.64
N PRO A 151 -8.86 -5.29 -18.95
CA PRO A 151 -7.42 -5.02 -18.86
C PRO A 151 -6.65 -6.17 -18.21
N ALA A 152 -5.35 -6.26 -18.48
CA ALA A 152 -4.48 -7.11 -17.68
C ALA A 152 -4.10 -6.41 -16.40
N GLU A 153 -4.29 -7.10 -15.28
CA GLU A 153 -4.00 -6.60 -13.95
C GLU A 153 -2.74 -7.26 -13.39
N GLY A 154 -1.91 -6.49 -12.69
CA GLY A 154 -0.74 -7.00 -11.99
C GLY A 154 -0.51 -6.26 -10.70
N THR A 155 -0.14 -6.99 -9.64
CA THR A 155 0.06 -6.42 -8.32
C THR A 155 1.43 -6.76 -7.74
N ALA A 156 1.96 -5.88 -6.89
CA ALA A 156 3.16 -6.16 -6.12
C ALA A 156 3.02 -5.53 -4.74
N THR A 157 3.42 -6.27 -3.71
CA THR A 157 3.48 -5.77 -2.34
C THR A 157 4.91 -5.37 -2.01
N VAL A 158 5.07 -4.18 -1.45
CA VAL A 158 6.37 -3.64 -1.01
C VAL A 158 6.25 -3.25 0.45
N LEU A 159 7.19 -3.70 1.27
CA LEU A 159 7.30 -3.21 2.64
C LEU A 159 7.86 -1.78 2.61
N ALA A 160 7.06 -0.79 2.98
CA ALA A 160 7.44 0.61 2.87
C ALA A 160 8.56 0.94 3.88
N GLY A 161 9.72 1.34 3.38
CA GLY A 161 10.86 1.78 4.18
C GLY A 161 11.02 3.29 4.22
N ARG A 162 11.86 3.80 5.14
CA ARG A 162 12.27 5.22 5.14
C ARG A 162 12.96 5.63 3.84
N GLY A 163 13.71 4.71 3.23
CA GLY A 163 14.40 4.93 1.96
C GLY A 163 13.47 5.06 0.75
N ASP A 164 12.20 4.65 0.88
CA ASP A 164 11.21 4.80 -0.19
C ASP A 164 10.57 6.19 -0.21
N TYR A 165 10.94 7.08 0.71
CA TYR A 165 10.50 8.46 0.69
C TYR A 165 10.93 9.17 -0.58
N GLY A 166 9.95 9.58 -1.39
CA GLY A 166 10.20 10.19 -2.69
C GLY A 166 10.56 9.20 -3.79
N ALA A 167 10.56 7.88 -3.52
CA ALA A 167 10.77 6.86 -4.53
C ALA A 167 9.65 6.88 -5.57
N LYS A 168 10.00 6.58 -6.82
CA LYS A 168 9.08 6.57 -7.95
C LYS A 168 8.73 5.15 -8.33
N PHE A 169 7.44 4.86 -8.36
CA PHE A 169 6.90 3.60 -8.81
C PHE A 169 6.30 3.76 -10.20
N THR A 170 6.57 2.79 -11.07
CA THR A 170 6.06 2.76 -12.44
C THR A 170 5.61 1.35 -12.79
N CYS A 171 4.69 1.25 -13.73
CA CYS A 171 4.33 -0.01 -14.36
C CYS A 171 4.71 0.02 -15.83
N ARG A 172 5.30 -1.06 -16.32
CA ARG A 172 5.71 -1.20 -17.72
C ARG A 172 5.09 -2.45 -18.33
N ALA A 173 4.46 -2.29 -19.48
CA ALA A 173 4.00 -3.39 -20.31
C ALA A 173 5.07 -3.68 -21.37
N GLU A 174 5.46 -4.94 -21.52
CA GLU A 174 6.49 -5.39 -22.45
C GLU A 174 5.92 -6.48 -23.37
N LEU A 175 5.80 -6.18 -24.66
CA LEU A 175 5.38 -7.11 -25.70
C LEU A 175 6.60 -7.62 -26.47
N ASP A 176 6.99 -8.87 -26.22
CA ASP A 176 8.18 -9.46 -26.82
C ASP A 176 7.87 -10.25 -28.09
N LEU A 177 8.10 -9.62 -29.24
CA LEU A 177 7.94 -10.25 -30.55
C LEU A 177 9.28 -10.64 -31.19
N ARG A 178 10.40 -10.59 -30.46
CA ARG A 178 11.72 -11.00 -30.96
C ARG A 178 11.76 -12.46 -31.42
N PRO A 179 11.10 -13.44 -30.74
CA PRO A 179 11.01 -14.81 -31.25
C PRO A 179 10.30 -14.94 -32.60
N ARG A 180 9.58 -13.89 -33.03
CA ARG A 180 8.88 -13.79 -34.31
C ARG A 180 9.60 -12.89 -35.33
N GLY A 181 10.84 -12.48 -35.04
CA GLY A 181 11.65 -11.66 -35.93
C GLY A 181 11.31 -10.16 -35.94
N LEU A 182 10.47 -9.70 -35.01
CA LEU A 182 10.21 -8.28 -34.79
C LEU A 182 11.05 -7.79 -33.60
N GLY A 183 10.54 -6.83 -32.83
CA GLY A 183 11.23 -6.24 -31.68
C GLY A 183 10.53 -6.48 -30.35
N LEU A 184 11.07 -5.84 -29.33
CA LEU A 184 10.43 -5.65 -28.02
C LEU A 184 9.72 -4.30 -28.05
N PHE A 185 8.42 -4.28 -27.76
CA PHE A 185 7.62 -3.06 -27.72
C PHE A 185 7.16 -2.80 -26.30
N GLN A 186 7.37 -1.59 -25.81
CA GLN A 186 7.12 -1.26 -24.41
C GLN A 186 6.29 0.00 -24.28
N ASN A 187 5.46 0.05 -23.24
CA ASN A 187 4.74 1.25 -22.81
C ASN A 187 4.79 1.32 -21.28
N THR A 188 4.93 2.53 -20.72
CA THR A 188 5.17 2.73 -19.28
C THR A 188 4.20 3.77 -18.73
N SER A 189 3.66 3.51 -17.54
CA SER A 189 2.76 4.43 -16.86
C SER A 189 3.47 5.71 -16.39
N ALA A 190 2.69 6.72 -16.06
CA ALA A 190 3.19 7.89 -15.35
C ALA A 190 3.75 7.48 -13.97
N PRO A 191 4.92 8.01 -13.55
CA PRO A 191 5.52 7.66 -12.28
C PRO A 191 4.66 8.17 -11.11
N ARG A 192 4.51 7.32 -10.09
CA ARG A 192 3.86 7.67 -8.82
C ARG A 192 4.91 7.79 -7.73
N GLN A 193 4.96 8.93 -7.06
CA GLN A 193 5.92 9.17 -6.00
C GLN A 193 5.33 8.79 -4.65
N LEU A 194 6.04 7.94 -3.89
CA LEU A 194 5.61 7.54 -2.55
C LEU A 194 6.06 8.55 -1.50
N ARG A 195 5.20 8.85 -0.53
CA ARG A 195 5.56 9.57 0.69
C ARG A 195 5.38 8.64 1.87
N THR A 196 6.47 8.25 2.49
CA THR A 196 6.45 7.43 3.70
C THR A 196 6.58 8.29 4.95
N PHE A 197 5.99 7.88 6.06
CA PHE A 197 6.14 8.59 7.32
C PHE A 197 6.33 7.69 8.54
N VAL A 198 6.91 8.28 9.58
CA VAL A 198 6.98 7.76 10.94
C VAL A 198 6.50 8.86 11.86
N LEU A 199 5.37 8.62 12.53
CA LEU A 199 4.91 9.45 13.64
C LEU A 199 5.10 8.65 14.93
N PRO A 200 5.97 9.11 15.86
CA PRO A 200 6.19 8.41 17.12
C PRO A 200 4.89 8.38 17.95
N MET A 201 4.65 7.27 18.66
CA MET A 201 3.49 7.16 19.56
C MET A 201 3.67 7.98 20.85
N ALA A 202 4.90 8.40 21.17
CA ALA A 202 5.19 9.22 22.34
C ALA A 202 4.69 10.65 22.11
N ALA A 203 4.07 11.24 23.14
CA ALA A 203 3.68 12.64 23.11
C ALA A 203 4.92 13.55 23.04
N PRO A 204 4.82 14.72 22.40
CA PRO A 204 5.90 15.69 22.40
C PRO A 204 6.23 16.13 23.83
N ARG A 205 7.51 16.20 24.14
CA ARG A 205 8.00 16.68 25.44
C ARG A 205 7.90 18.19 25.46
N LEU A 206 7.04 18.70 26.33
CA LEU A 206 6.81 20.12 26.56
C LEU A 206 7.48 20.56 27.86
N VAL A 207 8.37 21.55 27.76
CA VAL A 207 8.99 22.23 28.90
C VAL A 207 8.41 23.62 28.98
N ALA A 208 7.64 23.87 30.03
CA ALA A 208 7.01 25.15 30.33
C ALA A 208 7.06 25.41 31.85
N PRO A 209 7.06 26.68 32.29
CA PRO A 209 6.99 27.00 33.72
C PRO A 209 5.62 26.61 34.30
N LEU A 210 5.61 26.17 35.56
CA LEU A 210 4.39 25.77 36.29
C LEU A 210 3.50 26.95 36.68
N SER A 211 4.09 28.15 36.77
CA SER A 211 3.39 29.39 37.10
C SER A 211 3.91 30.52 36.22
N LEU A 212 3.00 31.40 35.80
CA LEU A 212 3.28 32.54 34.95
C LEU A 212 2.81 33.81 35.64
N GLU A 213 3.72 34.78 35.79
CA GLU A 213 3.34 36.12 36.27
C GLU A 213 2.86 36.96 35.09
N VAL A 214 1.74 37.67 35.28
CA VAL A 214 1.17 38.54 34.24
C VAL A 214 2.20 39.58 33.79
N GLY A 215 2.38 39.73 32.47
CA GLY A 215 3.32 40.68 31.89
C GLY A 215 4.78 40.22 31.84
N THR A 216 5.13 39.05 32.39
CA THR A 216 6.47 38.46 32.26
C THR A 216 6.54 37.52 31.05
N SER A 217 7.68 37.53 30.35
CA SER A 217 7.93 36.66 29.20
C SER A 217 8.62 35.37 29.62
N TRP A 218 8.10 34.23 29.21
CA TRP A 218 8.63 32.91 29.55
C TRP A 218 8.94 32.06 28.31
N PRO A 219 10.08 31.35 28.29
CA PRO A 219 10.38 30.41 27.21
C PRO A 219 9.55 29.13 27.37
N VAL A 220 9.03 28.65 26.25
CA VAL A 220 8.40 27.35 26.11
C VAL A 220 9.14 26.57 25.05
N ASP A 221 9.44 25.31 25.35
CA ASP A 221 10.18 24.42 24.46
C ASP A 221 9.38 23.13 24.25
N CYS A 222 9.05 22.84 23.00
CA CYS A 222 8.41 21.60 22.61
C CYS A 222 9.34 20.77 21.72
N THR A 223 9.62 19.54 22.13
CA THR A 223 10.51 18.61 21.43
C THR A 223 9.81 17.30 21.09
N LEU A 224 9.98 16.80 19.87
CA LEU A 224 9.53 15.47 19.47
C LEU A 224 10.64 14.76 18.69
N ASP A 225 10.99 13.55 19.15
CA ASP A 225 12.04 12.72 18.56
C ASP A 225 11.46 11.57 17.73
N GLY A 226 12.22 11.12 16.72
CA GLY A 226 11.89 9.92 15.95
C GLY A 226 10.83 10.14 14.86
N LEU A 227 10.64 11.39 14.44
CA LEU A 227 9.69 11.76 13.39
C LEU A 227 10.36 11.71 12.01
N PHE A 228 9.63 11.28 10.98
CA PHE A 228 10.14 11.26 9.61
C PHE A 228 9.01 11.40 8.58
N PRO A 229 9.13 12.24 7.54
CA PRO A 229 10.17 13.24 7.32
C PRO A 229 9.92 14.49 8.18
N VAL A 230 10.93 14.96 8.92
CA VAL A 230 10.75 16.13 9.80
C VAL A 230 10.42 17.42 9.06
N SER A 231 10.88 17.54 7.81
CA SER A 231 10.62 18.72 6.97
C SER A 231 9.14 18.93 6.61
N GLU A 232 8.30 17.89 6.69
CA GLU A 232 6.86 18.01 6.38
C GLU A 232 5.99 18.06 7.65
N ALA A 233 6.60 18.05 8.84
CA ALA A 233 5.87 18.17 10.09
C ALA A 233 5.38 19.60 10.33
N GLN A 234 4.18 19.72 10.89
CA GLN A 234 3.60 20.98 11.32
C GLN A 234 3.46 21.00 12.83
N VAL A 235 3.75 22.15 13.44
CA VAL A 235 3.70 22.33 14.89
C VAL A 235 2.64 23.37 15.21
N GLN A 236 1.72 23.01 16.09
CA GLN A 236 0.75 23.91 16.65
C GLN A 236 1.05 24.05 18.15
N LEU A 237 1.41 25.25 18.59
CA LEU A 237 1.70 25.56 19.98
C LEU A 237 0.73 26.65 20.47
N ALA A 238 0.03 26.42 21.56
CA ALA A 238 -0.97 27.35 22.08
C ALA A 238 -1.00 27.38 23.62
N LEU A 239 -1.32 28.54 24.20
CA LEU A 239 -1.65 28.72 25.62
C LEU A 239 -3.11 29.14 25.74
N GLY A 240 -3.98 28.25 26.21
CA GLY A 240 -5.43 28.42 26.12
C GLY A 240 -5.86 28.72 24.67
N ASP A 241 -6.56 29.83 24.46
CA ASP A 241 -6.99 30.28 23.12
C ASP A 241 -5.91 31.06 22.35
N GLN A 242 -4.75 31.33 22.97
CA GLN A 242 -3.68 32.09 22.33
C GLN A 242 -2.75 31.16 21.54
N MET A 243 -2.85 31.21 20.22
CA MET A 243 -1.87 30.62 19.32
C MET A 243 -0.51 31.32 19.43
N LEU A 244 0.55 30.52 19.57
CA LEU A 244 1.94 30.96 19.63
C LEU A 244 2.61 30.74 18.27
N ASN A 245 3.60 31.57 17.95
CA ASN A 245 4.43 31.44 16.76
C ASN A 245 5.82 30.92 17.14
N PRO A 246 6.01 29.59 17.23
CA PRO A 246 7.30 29.04 17.60
C PRO A 246 8.33 29.14 16.47
N ALA A 247 9.59 29.38 16.84
CA ALA A 247 10.72 29.12 15.98
C ALA A 247 10.98 27.60 15.95
N VAL A 248 10.86 26.99 14.77
CA VAL A 248 11.07 25.55 14.58
C VAL A 248 12.50 25.31 14.10
N SER A 249 13.20 24.41 14.79
CA SER A 249 14.52 23.92 14.44
C SER A 249 14.47 22.40 14.26
N ILE A 250 15.18 21.90 13.25
CA ILE A 250 15.19 20.49 12.87
C ILE A 250 16.61 19.97 13.03
N HIS A 251 16.75 18.83 13.72
CA HIS A 251 18.03 18.16 13.88
C HIS A 251 17.86 16.65 13.70
N GLY A 252 18.23 16.13 12.53
CA GLY A 252 17.95 14.73 12.18
C GLY A 252 16.44 14.45 12.19
N ASP A 253 16.03 13.44 12.95
CA ASP A 253 14.63 13.05 13.16
C ASP A 253 13.97 13.76 14.36
N THR A 254 14.65 14.78 14.92
CA THR A 254 14.16 15.57 16.04
C THR A 254 13.62 16.90 15.57
N LEU A 255 12.41 17.21 15.99
CA LEU A 255 11.77 18.50 15.85
C LEU A 255 11.83 19.24 17.19
N ARG A 256 12.27 20.50 17.18
CA ARG A 256 12.26 21.37 18.36
C ARG A 256 11.65 22.73 18.02
N ALA A 257 10.58 23.07 18.72
CA ALA A 257 9.81 24.30 18.58
C ALA A 257 9.93 25.14 19.85
N THR A 258 10.51 26.33 19.74
CA THR A 258 10.69 27.25 20.87
C THR A 258 9.86 28.52 20.67
N ALA A 259 9.09 28.90 21.67
CA ALA A 259 8.32 30.15 21.67
C ALA A 259 8.52 30.91 23.00
N THR A 260 8.23 32.19 22.99
CA THR A 260 8.10 32.99 24.22
C THR A 260 6.63 33.32 24.44
N VAL A 261 6.16 33.11 25.67
CA VAL A 261 4.79 33.34 26.09
C VAL A 261 4.75 34.50 27.07
N ILE A 262 3.77 35.38 26.92
CA ILE A 262 3.52 36.48 27.85
C ILE A 262 2.11 36.29 28.37
N ALA A 263 1.97 36.02 29.68
CA ALA A 263 0.67 35.87 30.32
C ALA A 263 -0.05 37.22 30.33
N ARG A 264 -1.31 37.21 29.88
CA ARG A 264 -2.17 38.39 29.84
C ARG A 264 -3.10 38.42 31.05
N ALA A 265 -3.57 39.60 31.44
CA ALA A 265 -4.45 39.77 32.60
C ALA A 265 -5.82 39.08 32.44
N ASP A 266 -6.27 38.83 31.21
CA ASP A 266 -7.49 38.07 30.87
C ASP A 266 -7.31 36.54 30.97
N GLN A 267 -6.10 36.05 31.26
CA GLN A 267 -5.78 34.63 31.40
C GLN A 267 -5.51 34.20 32.85
N GLU A 268 -6.12 34.88 33.82
CA GLU A 268 -6.01 34.57 35.24
C GLU A 268 -6.77 33.26 35.56
N GLY A 269 -6.06 32.18 35.90
CA GLY A 269 -6.66 30.87 36.15
C GLY A 269 -5.75 29.68 35.81
N ALA A 270 -6.32 28.47 35.79
CA ALA A 270 -5.65 27.27 35.31
C ALA A 270 -5.73 27.19 33.77
N GLN A 271 -4.61 27.45 33.10
CA GLN A 271 -4.53 27.52 31.64
C GLN A 271 -3.70 26.36 31.10
N GLU A 272 -4.17 25.73 30.04
CA GLU A 272 -3.48 24.61 29.40
C GLU A 272 -2.53 25.11 28.31
N ILE A 273 -1.32 24.55 28.27
CA ILE A 273 -0.38 24.74 27.17
C ILE A 273 -0.32 23.46 26.34
N VAL A 274 -0.61 23.59 25.05
CA VAL A 274 -0.72 22.45 24.14
C VAL A 274 0.34 22.58 23.06
N CYS A 275 1.09 21.50 22.85
CA CYS A 275 1.93 21.32 21.68
C CYS A 275 1.44 20.11 20.89
N ASN A 276 0.93 20.34 19.68
CA ASN A 276 0.53 19.30 18.77
C ASN A 276 1.48 19.28 17.57
N VAL A 277 1.96 18.09 17.20
CA VAL A 277 2.80 17.89 16.03
C VAL A 277 2.06 16.97 15.08
N THR A 278 1.78 17.47 13.88
CA THR A 278 1.09 16.71 12.84
C THR A 278 2.03 16.42 11.69
N LEU A 279 1.85 15.27 11.06
CA LEU A 279 2.61 14.86 9.90
C LEU A 279 1.64 14.27 8.87
N GLY A 280 1.58 14.90 7.71
CA GLY A 280 0.68 14.53 6.62
C GLY A 280 -0.64 15.32 6.56
N ALA A 281 -1.54 14.90 5.67
CA ALA A 281 -2.75 15.66 5.37
C ALA A 281 -3.75 15.60 6.55
N PRO A 282 -4.38 16.73 6.93
CA PRO A 282 -5.42 16.74 7.95
C PRO A 282 -6.58 15.83 7.50
N GLY A 283 -6.87 14.82 8.31
CA GLY A 283 -7.99 13.87 8.08
C GLY A 283 -7.62 12.49 7.52
N GLN A 284 -6.34 12.15 7.30
CA GLN A 284 -5.93 10.76 6.97
C GLN A 284 -5.23 10.01 8.10
N CYS A 285 -4.90 10.69 9.20
CA CYS A 285 -5.00 10.01 10.48
C CYS A 285 -6.49 10.07 10.85
N PRO A 286 -7.26 8.97 10.82
CA PRO A 286 -8.22 8.86 11.89
C PRO A 286 -7.38 9.01 13.16
N ALA A 287 -7.69 10.01 13.97
CA ALA A 287 -7.35 9.96 15.37
C ALA A 287 -8.16 8.81 16.02
N LEU A 288 -7.91 7.59 15.56
CA LEU A 288 -7.80 6.43 16.43
C LEU A 288 -6.33 6.35 16.81
N ALA A 289 -5.79 7.45 17.33
CA ALA A 289 -4.90 7.31 18.45
C ALA A 289 -5.73 6.52 19.45
N PHE A 290 -5.46 5.22 19.56
CA PHE A 290 -5.84 4.47 20.73
C PHE A 290 -4.99 5.03 21.87
N LEU A 291 -5.34 6.24 22.28
CA LEU A 291 -4.94 6.86 23.53
C LEU A 291 -5.33 5.79 24.52
N GLY A 292 -4.32 5.14 25.10
CA GLY A 292 -4.53 4.00 25.98
C GLY A 292 -5.50 4.36 27.10
N PRO A 293 -5.93 3.36 27.88
CA PRO A 293 -6.81 3.61 29.00
C PRO A 293 -6.18 4.64 29.95
N ILE A 294 -6.98 5.55 30.47
CA ILE A 294 -6.58 6.47 31.53
C ILE A 294 -6.99 5.82 32.84
N LEU A 295 -6.00 5.45 33.65
CA LEU A 295 -6.16 4.92 35.00
C LEU A 295 -5.93 6.04 36.00
N ASN A 296 -6.94 6.34 36.82
CA ASN A 296 -6.92 7.40 37.80
C ASN A 296 -7.22 6.85 39.20
N LEU A 297 -6.43 7.26 40.18
CA LEU A 297 -6.65 7.00 41.60
C LEU A 297 -7.09 8.30 42.26
N SER A 298 -8.10 8.25 43.14
CA SER A 298 -8.55 9.44 43.87
C SER A 298 -7.42 10.11 44.66
N GLU A 299 -6.49 9.30 45.18
CA GLU A 299 -5.26 9.74 45.82
C GLU A 299 -4.21 8.62 45.74
N THR A 300 -2.95 8.96 45.48
CA THR A 300 -1.86 7.96 45.28
C THR A 300 -1.07 7.67 46.56
N ASN A 301 -1.14 8.57 47.54
CA ASN A 301 -0.48 8.43 48.84
C ASN A 301 -1.55 8.56 49.93
N VAL A 302 -1.90 7.48 50.59
CA VAL A 302 -3.00 7.47 51.58
C VAL A 302 -2.56 6.86 52.90
N THR A 303 -3.21 7.22 54.00
CA THR A 303 -3.01 6.56 55.28
C THR A 303 -3.77 5.23 55.34
N GLU A 304 -3.37 4.33 56.23
CA GLU A 304 -4.11 3.10 56.47
C GLU A 304 -5.59 3.38 56.84
N GLY A 305 -6.51 2.61 56.27
CA GLY A 305 -7.96 2.75 56.46
C GLY A 305 -8.66 3.73 55.52
N SER A 306 -7.92 4.52 54.72
CA SER A 306 -8.49 5.42 53.73
C SER A 306 -9.16 4.68 52.57
N LYS A 307 -10.27 5.20 52.05
CA LYS A 307 -10.95 4.64 50.87
C LYS A 307 -10.42 5.29 49.59
N VAL A 308 -9.86 4.49 48.69
CA VAL A 308 -9.33 4.90 47.39
C VAL A 308 -10.28 4.46 46.30
N ASN A 309 -10.72 5.40 45.47
CA ASN A 309 -11.46 5.08 44.25
C ASN A 309 -10.48 4.98 43.09
N VAL A 310 -10.53 3.84 42.39
CA VAL A 310 -9.75 3.57 41.20
C VAL A 310 -10.69 3.54 40.01
N SER A 311 -10.42 4.36 39.00
CA SER A 311 -11.24 4.47 37.80
C SER A 311 -10.39 4.25 36.57
N CYS A 312 -10.89 3.45 35.65
CA CYS A 312 -10.32 3.31 34.32
C CYS A 312 -11.31 3.77 33.25
N THR A 313 -10.87 4.67 32.39
CA THR A 313 -11.67 5.28 31.31
C THR A 313 -10.94 5.15 29.98
N ALA A 314 -11.68 5.08 28.88
CA ALA A 314 -11.13 5.13 27.54
C ALA A 314 -12.16 5.74 26.55
N GLY A 315 -11.82 5.77 25.27
CA GLY A 315 -12.70 6.30 24.23
C GLY A 315 -14.04 5.56 24.10
N PRO A 316 -15.04 6.16 23.44
CA PRO A 316 -16.44 5.71 23.42
C PRO A 316 -16.70 4.34 22.76
N ARG A 317 -15.69 3.73 22.14
CA ARG A 317 -15.78 2.41 21.48
C ARG A 317 -14.81 1.39 22.08
N VAL A 318 -14.17 1.73 23.19
CA VAL A 318 -13.14 0.93 23.83
C VAL A 318 -13.74 0.18 25.01
N GLN A 319 -13.52 -1.12 25.07
CA GLN A 319 -13.85 -1.93 26.23
C GLN A 319 -12.68 -1.89 27.21
N VAL A 320 -12.92 -1.44 28.44
CA VAL A 320 -11.89 -1.41 29.50
C VAL A 320 -12.11 -2.49 30.54
N MET A 321 -11.02 -2.93 31.16
CA MET A 321 -10.99 -3.94 32.21
C MET A 321 -10.00 -3.49 33.29
N LEU A 322 -10.46 -3.38 34.53
CA LEU A 322 -9.68 -2.93 35.69
C LEU A 322 -9.45 -4.11 36.63
N ASP A 323 -8.19 -4.51 36.87
CA ASP A 323 -7.81 -5.66 37.73
C ASP A 323 -8.59 -6.96 37.43
N GLY A 324 -9.02 -7.16 36.18
CA GLY A 324 -9.79 -8.31 35.73
C GLY A 324 -11.31 -8.09 35.65
N ASP A 325 -11.83 -6.99 36.19
CA ASP A 325 -13.24 -6.63 36.13
C ASP A 325 -13.56 -5.81 34.87
N LEU A 326 -14.44 -6.35 34.02
CA LEU A 326 -14.83 -5.72 32.76
C LEU A 326 -15.85 -4.59 32.99
N ALA A 327 -15.69 -3.46 32.29
CA ALA A 327 -16.71 -2.42 32.24
C ALA A 327 -18.04 -2.95 31.67
N ARG A 328 -19.16 -2.34 32.07
CA ARG A 328 -20.51 -2.81 31.69
C ARG A 328 -20.78 -2.76 30.19
N ALA A 329 -20.17 -1.81 29.49
CA ALA A 329 -20.29 -1.63 28.06
C ALA A 329 -19.05 -0.91 27.50
N PRO A 330 -18.77 -0.98 26.19
CA PRO A 330 -17.75 -0.17 25.55
C PRO A 330 -18.01 1.32 25.76
N GLY A 331 -16.97 2.09 26.09
CA GLY A 331 -17.06 3.53 26.37
C GLY A 331 -17.45 3.90 27.81
N GLU A 332 -17.89 2.94 28.62
CA GLU A 332 -18.19 3.16 30.04
C GLU A 332 -16.94 2.92 30.92
N PRO A 333 -16.77 3.66 32.04
CA PRO A 333 -15.66 3.45 32.95
C PRO A 333 -15.80 2.15 33.76
N ALA A 334 -14.66 1.50 34.03
CA ALA A 334 -14.55 0.49 35.08
C ALA A 334 -14.10 1.17 36.38
N GLN A 335 -14.79 0.89 37.50
CA GLN A 335 -14.50 1.51 38.80
C GLN A 335 -14.40 0.47 39.90
N LEU A 336 -13.43 0.64 40.78
CA LEU A 336 -13.20 -0.18 41.97
C LEU A 336 -12.95 0.74 43.18
N GLN A 337 -13.50 0.39 44.33
CA GLN A 337 -13.21 1.06 45.58
C GLN A 337 -12.41 0.11 46.48
N VAL A 338 -11.24 0.56 46.92
CA VAL A 338 -10.33 -0.21 47.79
C VAL A 338 -10.20 0.52 49.12
N THR A 339 -10.24 -0.22 50.22
CA THR A 339 -9.88 0.33 51.54
C THR A 339 -8.40 0.00 51.77
N ALA A 340 -7.56 1.03 51.92
CA ALA A 340 -6.11 0.88 52.01
C ALA A 340 -5.69 0.15 53.29
N THR A 341 -4.91 -0.91 53.17
CA THR A 341 -4.30 -1.64 54.28
C THR A 341 -2.78 -1.51 54.22
N GLU A 342 -2.06 -1.81 55.31
CA GLU A 342 -0.58 -1.86 55.30
C GLU A 342 -0.02 -2.77 54.19
N GLY A 343 -0.73 -3.86 53.89
CA GLY A 343 -0.36 -4.79 52.82
C GLY A 343 -0.59 -4.28 51.39
N ASP A 344 -1.28 -3.16 51.21
CA ASP A 344 -1.48 -2.52 49.91
C ASP A 344 -0.37 -1.52 49.55
N ASP A 345 0.63 -1.30 50.43
CA ASP A 345 1.76 -0.43 50.11
C ASP A 345 2.57 -0.99 48.93
N GLY A 346 2.70 -0.18 47.89
CA GLY A 346 3.35 -0.56 46.65
C GLY A 346 2.51 -1.41 45.69
N ARG A 347 1.22 -1.62 45.98
CA ARG A 347 0.27 -2.35 45.12
C ARG A 347 0.08 -1.63 43.78
N TYR A 348 0.06 -2.41 42.69
CA TYR A 348 -0.26 -1.93 41.36
C TYR A 348 -1.70 -2.25 40.98
N PHE A 349 -2.36 -1.28 40.34
CA PHE A 349 -3.62 -1.45 39.64
C PHE A 349 -3.35 -1.53 38.14
N PHE A 350 -4.02 -2.44 37.45
CA PHE A 350 -3.87 -2.68 36.03
C PHE A 350 -5.15 -2.33 35.30
N CYS A 351 -5.07 -1.45 34.30
CA CYS A 351 -6.17 -1.29 33.36
C CYS A 351 -5.78 -1.69 31.95
N ASN A 352 -6.58 -2.59 31.37
CA ASN A 352 -6.47 -3.03 29.99
C ASN A 352 -7.60 -2.44 29.17
N ALA A 353 -7.30 -2.01 27.96
CA ALA A 353 -8.25 -1.52 26.99
C ALA A 353 -8.17 -2.39 25.73
N ILE A 354 -9.34 -2.67 25.17
CA ILE A 354 -9.52 -3.48 23.98
C ILE A 354 -10.39 -2.70 22.99
N LEU A 355 -9.93 -2.60 21.75
CA LEU A 355 -10.63 -1.94 20.67
C LEU A 355 -10.63 -2.83 19.43
N GLU A 356 -11.81 -3.08 18.87
CA GLU A 356 -11.98 -3.85 17.63
C GLU A 356 -12.25 -2.89 16.47
N VAL A 357 -11.44 -2.98 15.41
CA VAL A 357 -11.58 -2.19 14.17
C VAL A 357 -11.40 -3.12 12.98
N ASP A 358 -12.42 -3.21 12.11
CA ASP A 358 -12.38 -4.00 10.87
C ASP A 358 -11.91 -5.47 11.04
N GLY A 359 -12.21 -6.07 12.20
CA GLY A 359 -11.84 -7.46 12.54
C GLY A 359 -10.45 -7.63 13.17
N GLU A 360 -9.67 -6.57 13.32
CA GLU A 360 -8.43 -6.56 14.09
C GLU A 360 -8.69 -6.07 15.53
N ILE A 361 -8.06 -6.75 16.51
CA ILE A 361 -8.19 -6.44 17.93
C ILE A 361 -6.92 -5.75 18.41
N LEU A 362 -7.06 -4.51 18.89
CA LEU A 362 -5.99 -3.70 19.45
C LEU A 362 -6.05 -3.73 20.98
N HIS A 363 -4.90 -3.98 21.61
CA HIS A 363 -4.75 -4.04 23.07
C HIS A 363 -3.80 -2.95 23.58
N ARG A 364 -4.15 -2.29 24.68
CA ARG A 364 -3.24 -1.42 25.46
C ARG A 364 -3.49 -1.58 26.94
N ASN A 365 -2.45 -1.34 27.73
CA ASN A 365 -2.54 -1.37 29.17
C ASN A 365 -1.87 -0.15 29.80
N VAL A 366 -2.26 0.13 31.04
CA VAL A 366 -1.63 1.13 31.91
C VAL A 366 -1.65 0.61 33.34
N THR A 367 -0.66 1.02 34.13
CA THR A 367 -0.55 0.64 35.54
C THR A 367 -0.34 1.87 36.41
N ALA A 368 -0.89 1.85 37.61
CA ALA A 368 -0.68 2.88 38.62
C ALA A 368 -0.42 2.24 39.98
N GLN A 369 0.52 2.80 40.75
CA GLN A 369 0.93 2.28 42.05
C GLN A 369 0.27 3.09 43.18
N LEU A 370 -0.25 2.40 44.20
CA LEU A 370 -0.71 2.99 45.45
C LEU A 370 0.39 2.91 46.51
N ARG A 371 0.58 3.99 47.28
CA ARG A 371 1.44 4.02 48.46
C ARG A 371 0.61 4.25 49.71
N VAL A 372 0.86 3.45 50.73
CA VAL A 372 0.18 3.55 52.03
C VAL A 372 1.17 4.07 53.06
N LEU A 373 0.90 5.25 53.60
CA LEU A 373 1.74 5.91 54.59
C LEU A 373 1.42 5.36 55.99
N CYS A 374 2.41 4.74 56.63
CA CYS A 374 2.31 4.32 58.03
C CYS A 374 2.55 5.50 58.97
N GLU A 375 1.63 5.77 59.90
CA GLU A 375 1.92 6.64 61.04
C GLU A 375 2.78 5.87 62.06
N LEU A 376 4.03 6.32 62.24
CA LEU A 376 4.90 5.85 63.32
C LEU A 376 4.33 6.32 64.67
N SER A 377 3.59 5.43 65.34
CA SER A 377 3.29 5.61 66.77
C SER A 377 4.57 5.41 67.59
N VAL A 378 5.17 6.52 68.03
CA VAL A 378 6.33 6.49 68.92
C VAL A 378 5.87 6.01 70.30
N LEU A 379 6.10 4.73 70.58
CA LEU A 379 6.04 4.14 71.93
C LEU A 379 7.08 4.81 72.83
N SER A 380 6.62 5.47 73.89
CA SER A 380 7.46 6.01 74.95
C SER A 380 8.08 4.89 75.78
N ILE A 381 9.42 4.89 75.89
CA ILE A 381 10.20 4.01 76.78
C ILE A 381 11.19 4.90 77.58
N PRO A 382 11.42 4.67 78.89
CA PRO A 382 11.83 5.71 79.84
C PRO A 382 13.36 5.96 79.92
N HIS A 383 13.69 7.21 80.29
CA HIS A 383 14.92 7.79 80.85
C HIS A 383 16.30 7.17 80.54
N LEU A 384 17.20 8.01 80.02
CA LEU A 384 18.61 8.04 80.46
C LEU A 384 19.11 9.48 80.65
N TYR A 385 19.74 9.70 81.80
CA TYR A 385 20.32 10.95 82.30
C TYR A 385 21.59 11.37 81.56
N LEU A 386 21.79 12.69 81.40
CA LEU A 386 23.11 13.29 81.17
C LEU A 386 23.30 14.46 82.15
N ARG A 387 24.26 14.31 83.07
CA ARG A 387 24.82 15.40 83.88
C ARG A 387 25.73 16.27 83.00
N LYS A 388 25.63 17.58 83.15
CA LYS A 388 26.76 18.51 83.00
C LYS A 388 26.87 19.34 84.28
N THR A 389 28.12 19.59 84.65
CA THR A 389 28.63 20.31 85.83
C THR A 389 27.86 21.57 86.19
#